data_AF-A0A967Q3K8-F1
#
_entry.id   AF-A0A967Q3K8-F1
#
_cell.length_a   1.000
_cell.length_b   1.000
_cell.length_c   1.000
_cell.angle_alpha   90.00
_cell.angle_beta   90.00
_cell.angle_gamma   90.00
#
_symmetry.space_group_name_H-M   'P 1'
#
loop_
_entity.id
_entity.type
_entity.pdbx_description
1 polymer ?
#
loop_
_entity_poly.entity_id
_entity_poly.type
_entity_poly.pdbx_seq_one_letter_code
_entity_poly.pdbx_strand_id
1 'polypeptide(L)' 'MCSDNPEKSPWMCHVCDYTSNDTEPVACAFCYKVTCAMHLAHKTVKNEETGLFELQPICVEC' A
#
# COMPACT_ATOMS: atom_id res chain seq x y z
N MET A 1 -22.97 -25.56 -0.99
CA MET A 1 -21.98 -24.65 -1.60
C MET A 1 -21.44 -23.81 -0.46
N CYS A 2 -20.20 -24.05 -0.03
CA CYS A 2 -19.57 -23.28 1.02
C CYS A 2 -19.11 -21.96 0.40
N SER A 3 -19.90 -20.90 0.54
CA SER A 3 -19.49 -19.55 0.16
C SER A 3 -18.55 -19.02 1.24
N ASP A 4 -17.30 -19.48 1.20
CA ASP A 4 -16.20 -18.91 1.97
C ASP A 4 -15.78 -17.60 1.29
N ASN A 5 -16.57 -16.53 1.48
CA ASN A 5 -16.08 -15.18 1.27
C ASN A 5 -15.61 -14.72 2.64
N PRO A 6 -14.34 -14.94 3.04
CA PRO A 6 -13.82 -14.35 4.26
C PRO A 6 -14.06 -12.86 4.13
N GLU A 7 -14.85 -12.31 5.05
CA GLU A 7 -15.28 -10.93 5.07
C GLU A 7 -14.03 -10.05 4.90
N LYS A 8 -13.84 -9.47 3.71
CA LYS A 8 -12.68 -8.61 3.45
C LYS A 8 -12.81 -7.42 4.40
N SER A 9 -12.01 -7.42 5.47
CA SER A 9 -11.98 -6.32 6.41
C SER A 9 -11.65 -5.04 5.64
N PRO A 10 -12.47 -3.98 5.77
CA PRO A 10 -12.21 -2.73 5.09
C PRO A 10 -10.89 -2.16 5.60
N TRP A 11 -10.08 -1.64 4.68
CA TRP A 11 -8.91 -0.86 5.01
C TRP A 11 -9.17 0.61 4.78
N MET A 12 -8.35 1.47 5.38
CA MET A 12 -8.44 2.92 5.29
C MET A 12 -7.12 3.50 4.80
N CYS A 13 -7.18 4.42 3.83
CA CYS A 13 -6.03 5.21 3.43
C CYS A 13 -5.64 6.17 4.55
N HIS A 14 -4.39 6.15 4.99
CA HIS A 14 -3.95 7.05 6.06
C HIS A 14 -3.83 8.54 5.64
N VAL A 15 -3.91 8.84 4.34
CA VAL A 15 -3.73 10.20 3.79
C VAL A 15 -5.07 10.92 3.65
N CYS A 16 -6.11 10.20 3.19
CA CYS A 16 -7.42 10.80 2.90
C CYS A 16 -8.61 10.07 3.54
N ASP A 17 -8.35 9.09 4.41
CA ASP A 17 -9.35 8.29 5.11
C ASP A 17 -10.33 7.52 4.21
N TYR A 18 -10.04 7.43 2.90
CA TYR A 18 -10.81 6.61 1.96
C TYR A 18 -10.79 5.15 2.42
N THR A 19 -11.97 4.55 2.56
CA THR A 19 -12.14 3.17 2.95
C THR A 19 -12.51 2.29 1.74
N SER A 20 -11.95 1.10 1.69
CA SER A 20 -12.26 0.12 0.65
C SER A 20 -12.14 -1.30 1.18
N ASN A 21 -13.03 -2.17 0.71
CA ASN A 21 -12.96 -3.63 0.86
C ASN A 21 -12.88 -4.35 -0.50
N ASP A 22 -12.99 -3.61 -1.61
CA ASP A 22 -12.99 -4.15 -2.96
C ASP A 22 -11.57 -4.41 -3.49
N THR A 23 -10.63 -3.57 -3.06
CA THR A 23 -9.22 -3.57 -3.50
C THR A 23 -8.28 -4.10 -2.43
N GLU A 24 -7.12 -4.62 -2.82
CA GLU A 24 -6.08 -5.03 -1.85
C GLU A 24 -5.40 -3.81 -1.21
N PRO A 25 -5.17 -3.81 0.12
CA PRO A 25 -4.43 -2.75 0.79
C PRO A 25 -2.95 -2.81 0.42
N VAL A 26 -2.37 -1.66 0.04
CA VAL A 26 -0.91 -1.51 -0.16
C VAL A 26 -0.35 -0.60 0.92
N ALA A 27 0.74 -1.03 1.55
CA ALA A 27 1.45 -0.24 2.56
C ALA A 27 2.61 0.53 1.94
N CYS A 28 2.85 1.75 2.44
CA CYS A 28 4.05 2.51 2.12
C CYS A 28 5.30 1.78 2.64
N ALA A 29 6.34 1.65 1.81
CA ALA A 29 7.60 1.01 2.16
C ALA A 29 8.40 1.76 3.25
N PHE A 30 8.11 3.06 3.47
CA PHE A 30 8.82 3.91 4.42
C PHE A 30 8.10 4.05 5.76
N CYS A 31 6.81 4.39 5.74
CA CYS A 31 6.04 4.63 6.96
C CYS A 31 5.12 3.46 7.36
N TYR A 32 5.04 2.41 6.53
CA TYR A 32 4.26 1.19 6.76
C TYR A 32 2.75 1.38 6.92
N LYS A 33 2.22 2.56 6.59
CA LYS A 33 0.79 2.85 6.64
C LYS A 33 0.11 2.49 5.31
N VAL A 34 -1.13 1.99 5.39
CA VAL A 34 -1.96 1.64 4.22
C VAL A 34 -2.38 2.91 3.46
N THR A 35 -2.24 2.88 2.14
CA THR A 35 -2.45 4.04 1.27
C THR A 35 -3.21 3.65 0.01
N CYS A 36 -4.18 4.46 -0.41
CA CYS A 36 -4.89 4.23 -1.67
C CYS A 36 -4.00 4.53 -2.89
N ALA A 37 -4.35 3.96 -4.04
CA ALA A 37 -3.57 4.11 -5.28
C ALA A 37 -3.38 5.57 -5.72
N MET A 38 -4.29 6.48 -5.35
CA MET A 38 -4.15 7.92 -5.65
C MET A 38 -3.06 8.60 -4.84
N HIS A 39 -2.80 8.13 -3.63
CA HIS A 39 -1.82 8.70 -2.70
C HIS A 39 -0.56 7.83 -2.58
N LEU A 40 -0.43 6.80 -3.41
CA LEU A 40 0.71 5.88 -3.44
C LEU A 40 1.40 5.97 -4.80
N ALA A 41 2.70 6.27 -4.80
CA ALA A 41 3.54 6.30 -5.99
C ALA A 41 4.62 5.21 -5.92
N HIS A 42 4.88 4.53 -7.03
CA HIS A 42 6.01 3.61 -7.13
C HIS A 42 7.27 4.39 -7.49
N LYS A 43 8.18 4.54 -6.53
CA LYS A 43 9.43 5.30 -6.70
C LYS A 43 10.60 4.32 -6.79
N THR A 44 11.59 4.65 -7.62
CA THR A 44 12.83 3.90 -7.68
C THR A 44 13.74 4.32 -6.51
N VAL A 45 14.09 3.37 -5.64
CA VAL A 45 14.92 3.59 -4.46
C VAL A 45 16.15 2.70 -4.53
N LYS A 46 17.32 3.23 -4.17
CA LYS A 46 18.54 2.43 -4.09
C LYS A 46 18.52 1.61 -2.79
N ASN A 47 18.61 0.30 -2.92
CA ASN A 47 18.82 -0.61 -1.80
C ASN A 47 20.30 -0.56 -1.38
N GLU A 48 20.56 -0.20 -0.12
CA GLU A 48 21.93 -0.01 0.38
C GLU A 48 22.68 -1.34 0.59
N GLU A 49 21.98 -2.43 0.87
CA GLU A 49 22.59 -3.76 1.05
C GLU A 49 23.04 -4.36 -0.28
N THR A 50 22.20 -4.28 -1.32
CA THR A 50 22.48 -4.89 -2.62
C THR A 50 23.14 -3.92 -3.61
N GLY A 51 23.02 -2.61 -3.36
CA GLY A 51 23.43 -1.56 -4.29
C GLY A 51 22.50 -1.40 -5.51
N LEU A 52 21.42 -2.19 -5.61
CA LEU A 52 20.50 -2.19 -6.73
C LEU A 52 19.40 -1.15 -6.56
N PHE A 53 18.78 -0.74 -7.67
CA PHE A 53 17.60 0.12 -7.65
C PHE A 53 16.33 -0.75 -7.72
N GLU A 54 15.41 -0.52 -6.78
CA GLU A 54 14.17 -1.26 -6.65
C GLU A 54 12.96 -0.31 -6.71
N LEU A 55 11.87 -0.78 -7.31
CA LEU A 55 10.59 -0.05 -7.28
C LEU A 55 9.92 -0.31 -5.93
N GLN A 56 9.71 0.76 -5.16
CA GLN A 56 9.09 0.71 -3.84
C GLN A 56 7.80 1.54 -3.82
N PRO A 57 6.70 1.01 -3.24
CA PRO A 57 5.46 1.76 -3.07
C PRO A 57 5.62 2.78 -1.94
N ILE A 58 5.52 4.08 -2.24
CA ILE A 58 5.74 5.16 -1.27
C ILE A 58 4.56 6.13 -1.29
N CYS A 59 3.99 6.44 -0.12
CA CYS A 59 2.88 7.38 -0.03
C CYS A 59 3.34 8.83 -0.29
N VAL A 60 2.42 9.71 -0.65
CA VAL A 60 2.73 11.13 -0.95
C VAL A 60 3.30 11.93 0.24
N GLU A 61 3.12 11.43 1.47
CA GLU A 61 3.65 12.03 2.69
C GLU A 61 5.10 11.58 3.01
N CYS A 62 5.71 10.73 2.17
CA CYS A 62 7.09 10.21 2.28
C CYS A 62 7.89 10.49 1.01
#